data_AF-A0A0F3NIT5-F1
#
_entry.id   AF-A0A0F3NIT5-F1
#
_cell.length_a   1.000
_cell.length_b   1.000
_cell.length_c   1.000
_cell.angle_alpha   90.00
_cell.angle_beta   90.00
_cell.angle_gamma   90.00
#
_symmetry.space_group_name_H-M   'P 1'
#
loop_
_entity.id
_entity.type
_entity.pdbx_description
1 polymer ?
#
loop_
_entity_poly.entity_id
_entity_poly.type
_entity_poly.pdbx_seq_one_letter_code
_entity_poly.pdbx_strand_id
1 'polypeptide(L)'
;MMSMAIVMAGNDVRAHDDVSALDTGGAGYFYVGLDYSPAFSKIRDFSIRESTGDTKAVYPYLKDGKSVKLESNKFDWNTPDPRIGFKDNMLVAMEGSVGYGIGGARVELEIGYERFKTKGIRDSGSKEDEADTVYLLAKELAYDVVTGQTDKLTAALAKTSGKDIVQFANAVKISSPDIDGKVCSGDHAAIVPTKGKDYKADPKESSNNGHETSQCSGLGDSSAGKEQKLLSKFVYLTKIGEDKNWPTGRAGKVVETH
;
A
#
# COMPACT_ATOMS: atom_id res chain seq x y z
N MET A 1 -11.35 2.79 0.59
CA MET A 1 -11.94 1.78 -0.31
C MET A 1 -12.33 0.58 0.53
N MET A 2 -13.62 0.28 0.60
CA MET A 2 -14.13 -0.95 1.23
C MET A 2 -14.12 -2.02 0.13
N SER A 3 -13.46 -3.16 0.35
CA SER A 3 -13.44 -4.27 -0.60
C SER A 3 -14.50 -5.27 -0.18
N MET A 4 -15.46 -5.57 -1.05
CA MET A 4 -16.55 -6.51 -0.81
C MET A 4 -16.31 -7.75 -1.68
N ALA A 5 -16.10 -8.90 -1.04
CA ALA A 5 -16.04 -10.18 -1.72
C ALA A 5 -17.41 -10.86 -1.60
N ILE A 6 -18.03 -11.18 -2.73
CA ILE A 6 -19.30 -11.93 -2.78
C ILE A 6 -18.97 -13.36 -3.22
N VAL A 7 -19.27 -14.34 -2.39
CA VAL A 7 -19.19 -15.77 -2.74
C VAL A 7 -20.62 -16.26 -2.92
N MET A 8 -20.98 -16.61 -4.16
CA MET A 8 -22.27 -17.25 -4.45
C MET A 8 -22.05 -18.76 -4.44
N ALA A 9 -22.60 -19.45 -3.44
CA ALA A 9 -22.62 -20.91 -3.40
C ALA A 9 -24.08 -21.36 -3.55
N GLY A 10 -24.41 -22.00 -4.68
CA GLY A 10 -25.69 -22.68 -4.83
C GLY A 10 -25.61 -24.07 -4.20
N ASN A 11 -26.33 -24.29 -3.11
CA ASN A 11 -26.68 -25.64 -2.68
C ASN A 11 -28.09 -25.93 -3.20
N ASP A 12 -28.30 -27.15 -3.72
CA ASP A 12 -29.62 -27.66 -4.08
C ASP A 12 -30.35 -27.99 -2.76
N VAL A 13 -31.17 -27.06 -2.27
CA VAL A 13 -31.92 -27.20 -1.01
C VAL A 13 -33.31 -27.74 -1.34
N ARG A 14 -33.53 -29.03 -1.10
CA ARG A 14 -34.89 -29.57 -0.96
C ARG A 14 -35.33 -29.36 0.49
N ALA A 15 -36.04 -28.26 0.73
CA ALA A 15 -36.70 -28.05 2.01
C ALA A 15 -37.89 -29.01 2.13
N HIS A 16 -37.84 -29.91 3.10
CA HIS A 16 -38.97 -30.70 3.56
C HIS A 16 -39.16 -30.33 5.03
N ASP A 17 -39.92 -29.26 5.30
CA ASP A 17 -40.46 -29.07 6.64
C ASP A 17 -41.77 -28.26 6.61
N ASP A 18 -42.75 -28.83 7.30
CA ASP A 18 -44.15 -28.43 7.36
C ASP A 18 -44.36 -27.41 8.50
N VAL A 19 -44.20 -26.10 8.26
CA VAL A 19 -44.81 -25.09 9.17
C VAL A 19 -45.25 -23.84 8.42
N SER A 20 -46.58 -23.61 8.48
CA SER A 20 -47.32 -22.36 8.23
C SER A 20 -47.29 -21.79 6.81
N ALA A 21 -47.84 -22.53 5.84
CA ALA A 21 -48.49 -21.89 4.70
C ALA A 21 -49.76 -21.17 5.19
N LEU A 22 -49.63 -19.90 5.58
CA LEU A 22 -50.78 -19.02 5.71
C LEU A 22 -51.26 -18.72 4.28
N ASP A 23 -52.42 -19.25 3.92
CA ASP A 23 -53.07 -19.04 2.63
C ASP A 23 -53.54 -17.59 2.51
N THR A 24 -52.62 -16.68 2.15
CA THR A 24 -52.94 -15.29 1.85
C THR A 24 -53.26 -15.17 0.37
N GLY A 25 -54.52 -15.41 0.02
CA GLY A 25 -55.05 -15.24 -1.32
C GLY A 25 -54.59 -13.92 -1.94
N GLY A 26 -53.85 -14.01 -3.06
CA GLY A 26 -53.55 -12.90 -3.99
C GLY A 26 -52.66 -11.75 -3.49
N ALA A 27 -52.43 -11.58 -2.20
CA ALA A 27 -51.65 -10.46 -1.65
C ALA A 27 -50.24 -10.92 -1.24
N GLY A 28 -49.21 -10.30 -1.81
CA GLY A 28 -47.82 -10.64 -1.46
C GLY A 28 -47.46 -10.20 -0.05
N TYR A 29 -46.71 -11.04 0.67
CA TYR A 29 -46.38 -10.85 2.08
C TYR A 29 -44.86 -10.81 2.29
N PHE A 30 -44.43 -10.01 3.26
CA PHE A 30 -43.05 -9.94 3.72
C PHE A 30 -42.87 -10.81 4.97
N TYR A 31 -41.73 -11.48 5.06
CA TYR A 31 -41.33 -12.19 6.27
C TYR A 31 -39.84 -12.02 6.54
N VAL A 32 -39.46 -12.21 7.80
CA VAL A 32 -38.07 -12.16 8.27
C VAL A 32 -37.79 -13.46 9.00
N GLY A 33 -36.82 -14.23 8.51
CA GLY A 33 -36.31 -15.44 9.13
C GLY A 33 -34.97 -15.18 9.83
N LEU A 34 -34.77 -15.79 10.99
CA LEU A 34 -33.48 -15.84 11.67
C LEU A 34 -33.21 -17.29 12.02
N ASP A 35 -32.32 -17.93 11.26
CA ASP A 35 -31.95 -19.32 11.49
C ASP A 35 -30.52 -19.41 12.04
N TYR A 36 -30.37 -20.28 13.04
CA TYR A 36 -29.07 -20.65 13.61
C TYR A 36 -28.65 -22.01 13.05
N SER A 37 -27.82 -21.99 12.02
CA SER A 37 -27.35 -23.19 11.32
C SER A 37 -25.84 -23.37 11.53
N PRO A 38 -25.41 -24.08 12.58
CA PRO A 38 -24.00 -24.45 12.70
C PRO A 38 -23.64 -25.43 11.58
N ALA A 39 -22.90 -24.96 10.58
CA ALA A 39 -22.46 -25.75 9.44
C ALA A 39 -20.95 -26.00 9.51
N PHE A 40 -20.50 -27.13 8.96
CA PHE A 40 -19.07 -27.32 8.73
C PHE A 40 -18.68 -26.55 7.47
N SER A 41 -17.80 -25.54 7.61
CA SER A 41 -17.36 -24.70 6.49
C SER A 41 -16.71 -25.55 5.41
N LYS A 42 -17.20 -25.45 4.17
CA LYS A 42 -16.52 -26.02 3.00
C LYS A 42 -15.31 -25.19 2.58
N ILE A 43 -15.22 -23.93 3.02
CA ILE A 43 -14.07 -23.06 2.77
C ILE A 43 -13.00 -23.42 3.80
N ARG A 44 -11.96 -24.09 3.32
CA ARG A 44 -10.80 -24.51 4.11
C ARG A 44 -9.55 -23.94 3.46
N ASP A 45 -8.55 -23.65 4.29
CA ASP A 45 -7.23 -23.22 3.85
C ASP A 45 -7.23 -22.04 2.84
N PHE A 46 -8.13 -21.07 3.01
CA PHE A 46 -8.16 -19.92 2.12
C PHE A 46 -7.08 -18.90 2.50
N SER A 47 -6.59 -18.16 1.50
CA SER A 47 -5.60 -17.10 1.67
C SER A 47 -5.95 -15.88 0.82
N ILE A 48 -5.54 -14.71 1.30
CA ILE A 48 -5.72 -13.43 0.62
C ILE A 48 -4.36 -12.88 0.22
N ARG A 49 -4.30 -12.34 -1.00
CA ARG A 49 -3.14 -11.65 -1.58
C ARG A 49 -3.60 -10.29 -2.11
N GLU A 50 -2.73 -9.28 -2.07
CA GLU A 50 -2.93 -8.05 -2.83
C GLU A 50 -2.99 -8.36 -4.33
N SER A 51 -4.05 -7.90 -5.01
CA SER A 51 -4.34 -8.24 -6.41
C SER A 51 -3.33 -7.69 -7.41
N THR A 52 -2.65 -6.58 -7.10
CA THR A 52 -1.65 -5.99 -7.99
C THR A 52 -0.32 -6.73 -7.96
N GLY A 53 -0.05 -7.50 -6.90
CA GLY A 53 1.20 -8.22 -6.71
C GLY A 53 2.40 -7.34 -6.36
N ASP A 54 2.17 -6.07 -5.97
CA ASP A 54 3.22 -5.12 -5.61
C ASP A 54 3.81 -5.39 -4.21
N THR A 55 3.05 -6.07 -3.35
CA THR A 55 3.51 -6.51 -2.03
C THR A 55 4.67 -7.48 -2.15
N LYS A 56 5.80 -7.15 -1.52
CA LYS A 56 7.00 -7.99 -1.43
C LYS A 56 7.22 -8.63 -0.07
N ALA A 57 6.65 -8.06 1.00
CA ALA A 57 6.63 -8.69 2.32
C ALA A 57 5.41 -8.27 3.12
N VAL A 58 5.02 -9.14 4.06
CA VAL A 58 3.89 -8.92 4.98
C VAL A 58 4.41 -8.94 6.40
N TYR A 59 4.01 -7.95 7.20
CA TYR A 59 4.30 -7.89 8.63
C TYR A 59 3.02 -8.08 9.43
N PRO A 60 2.85 -9.22 10.13
CA PRO A 60 1.68 -9.48 10.97
C PRO A 60 1.75 -8.70 12.29
N TYR A 61 0.64 -8.08 12.69
CA TYR A 61 0.51 -7.45 14.00
C TYR A 61 0.34 -8.51 15.08
N LEU A 62 1.35 -8.62 15.95
CA LEU A 62 1.30 -9.52 17.11
C LEU A 62 0.85 -8.72 18.33
N LYS A 63 -0.23 -9.20 18.98
CA LYS A 63 -0.94 -8.59 20.11
C LYS A 63 -0.15 -8.63 21.44
N ASP A 64 1.16 -8.48 21.41
CA ASP A 64 1.98 -8.46 22.64
C ASP A 64 1.91 -7.11 23.39
N GLY A 65 0.96 -6.24 23.04
CA GLY A 65 0.49 -5.14 23.88
C GLY A 65 1.50 -4.00 24.15
N LYS A 66 2.70 -4.05 23.59
CA LYS A 66 3.71 -3.00 23.72
C LYS A 66 4.11 -2.53 22.34
N SER A 67 3.72 -1.29 22.00
CA SER A 67 4.15 -0.46 20.85
C SER A 67 4.63 -1.22 19.61
N VAL A 68 3.93 -1.07 18.48
CA VAL A 68 4.42 -1.58 17.18
C VAL A 68 5.72 -0.88 16.83
N LYS A 69 6.85 -1.48 17.20
CA LYS A 69 8.15 -1.12 16.66
C LYS A 69 8.25 -1.78 15.29
N LEU A 70 8.17 -0.94 14.26
CA LEU A 70 8.39 -1.33 12.88
C LEU A 70 9.88 -1.54 12.70
N GLU A 71 10.29 -2.80 12.67
CA GLU A 71 11.68 -3.20 12.45
C GLU A 71 11.72 -4.02 11.16
N SER A 72 12.56 -3.61 10.21
CA SER A 72 12.63 -4.21 8.87
C SER A 72 13.05 -5.69 8.91
N ASN A 73 13.80 -6.11 9.93
CA ASN A 73 14.21 -7.51 10.14
C ASN A 73 13.07 -8.46 10.50
N LYS A 74 11.89 -7.94 10.86
CA LYS A 74 10.72 -8.77 11.15
C LYS A 74 9.80 -8.97 9.96
N PHE A 75 10.04 -8.27 8.85
CA PHE A 75 9.42 -8.60 7.59
C PHE A 75 10.09 -9.85 7.03
N ASP A 76 9.29 -10.83 6.63
CA ASP A 76 9.79 -11.94 5.84
C ASP A 76 9.91 -11.50 4.38
N TRP A 77 11.13 -11.13 3.99
CA TRP A 77 11.48 -10.71 2.65
C TRP A 77 11.81 -11.87 1.71
N ASN A 78 11.87 -13.10 2.24
CA ASN A 78 12.29 -14.28 1.47
C ASN A 78 11.12 -15.06 0.89
N THR A 79 9.90 -14.87 1.41
CA THR A 79 8.69 -15.47 0.85
C THR A 79 8.25 -14.72 -0.40
N PRO A 80 8.42 -15.30 -1.60
CA PRO A 80 7.92 -14.68 -2.82
C PRO A 80 6.39 -14.70 -2.80
N ASP A 81 5.77 -13.60 -3.20
CA ASP A 81 4.31 -13.46 -3.22
C ASP A 81 3.66 -13.76 -1.85
N PRO A 82 3.89 -12.93 -0.84
CA PRO A 82 3.40 -13.19 0.50
C PRO A 82 1.87 -13.16 0.54
N ARG A 83 1.29 -14.17 1.20
CA ARG A 83 -0.16 -14.34 1.36
C ARG A 83 -0.53 -14.38 2.83
N ILE A 84 -1.71 -13.86 3.13
CA ILE A 84 -2.31 -13.96 4.46
C ILE A 84 -3.22 -15.17 4.46
N GLY A 85 -2.81 -16.23 5.15
CA GLY A 85 -3.62 -17.44 5.32
C GLY A 85 -4.63 -17.31 6.46
N PHE A 86 -5.70 -18.09 6.40
CA PHE A 86 -6.75 -18.14 7.44
C PHE A 86 -6.99 -19.59 7.88
N LYS A 87 -7.27 -19.76 9.18
CA LYS A 87 -7.57 -21.05 9.78
C LYS A 87 -8.95 -21.52 9.35
N ASP A 88 -9.10 -22.84 9.30
CA ASP A 88 -10.40 -23.49 9.21
C ASP A 88 -11.22 -23.07 10.44
N ASN A 89 -12.39 -22.48 10.22
CA ASN A 89 -13.34 -22.19 11.28
C ASN A 89 -14.60 -23.05 11.11
N MET A 90 -15.19 -23.43 12.24
CA MET A 90 -16.54 -24.00 12.26
C MET A 90 -17.52 -22.84 11.96
N LEU A 91 -18.37 -22.98 10.93
CA LEU A 91 -19.35 -21.93 10.63
C LEU A 91 -20.34 -21.89 11.78
N VAL A 92 -20.41 -20.75 12.43
CA VAL A 92 -21.61 -20.33 13.14
C VAL A 92 -22.20 -19.22 12.29
N ALA A 93 -22.88 -19.60 11.20
CA ALA A 93 -23.59 -18.64 10.39
C ALA A 93 -24.90 -18.29 11.12
N MET A 94 -25.03 -17.03 11.53
CA MET A 94 -26.35 -16.45 11.74
C MET A 94 -26.83 -15.98 10.39
N GLU A 95 -27.82 -16.68 9.85
CA GLU A 95 -28.40 -16.38 8.55
C GLU A 95 -29.71 -15.63 8.79
N GLY A 96 -29.71 -14.36 8.41
CA GLY A 96 -30.94 -13.58 8.36
C GLY A 96 -31.46 -13.60 6.94
N SER A 97 -32.70 -14.04 6.74
CA SER A 97 -33.37 -13.96 5.45
C SER A 97 -34.48 -12.93 5.49
N VAL A 98 -34.55 -12.10 4.45
CA VAL A 98 -35.74 -11.27 4.18
C VAL A 98 -36.36 -11.80 2.90
N GLY A 99 -37.61 -12.24 3.02
CA GLY A 99 -38.31 -12.87 1.92
C GLY A 99 -39.60 -12.14 1.53
N TYR A 100 -39.93 -12.22 0.25
CA TYR A 100 -41.22 -11.78 -0.29
C TYR A 100 -41.87 -12.92 -1.07
N GLY A 101 -43.09 -13.28 -0.68
CA GLY A 101 -43.89 -14.31 -1.34
C GLY A 101 -44.99 -13.70 -2.21
N ILE A 102 -45.16 -14.18 -3.45
CA ILE A 102 -46.30 -13.83 -4.33
C ILE A 102 -46.77 -15.07 -5.08
N GLY A 103 -48.06 -15.42 -4.95
CA GLY A 103 -48.72 -16.36 -5.85
C GLY A 103 -48.03 -17.74 -5.99
N GLY A 104 -47.35 -18.22 -4.93
CA GLY A 104 -46.63 -19.49 -4.91
C GLY A 104 -45.11 -19.40 -5.16
N ALA A 105 -44.59 -18.26 -5.61
CA ALA A 105 -43.15 -18.02 -5.73
C ALA A 105 -42.62 -17.27 -4.49
N ARG A 106 -41.37 -17.56 -4.09
CA ARG A 106 -40.66 -16.89 -2.99
C ARG A 106 -39.32 -16.37 -3.49
N VAL A 107 -38.98 -15.14 -3.13
CA VAL A 107 -37.64 -14.57 -3.31
C VAL A 107 -37.09 -14.29 -1.93
N GLU A 108 -35.90 -14.81 -1.63
CA GLU A 108 -35.22 -14.72 -0.35
C GLU A 108 -33.85 -14.06 -0.53
N LEU A 109 -33.54 -13.08 0.31
CA LEU A 109 -32.20 -12.50 0.43
C LEU A 109 -31.62 -12.90 1.79
N GLU A 110 -30.63 -13.79 1.76
CA GLU A 110 -29.90 -14.26 2.93
C GLU A 110 -28.63 -13.44 3.14
N ILE A 111 -28.39 -13.03 4.39
CA ILE A 111 -27.17 -12.34 4.80
C ILE A 111 -26.54 -13.11 5.96
N GLY A 112 -25.34 -13.63 5.73
CA GLY A 112 -24.52 -14.28 6.75
C GLY A 112 -23.35 -13.41 7.18
N TYR A 113 -23.01 -13.45 8.47
CA TYR A 113 -21.75 -12.91 8.99
C TYR A 113 -20.83 -14.04 9.43
N GLU A 114 -19.59 -14.03 8.94
CA GLU A 114 -18.56 -15.00 9.32
C GLU A 114 -17.26 -14.29 9.72
N ARG A 115 -16.61 -14.81 10.76
CA ARG A 115 -15.29 -14.34 11.18
C ARG A 115 -14.29 -15.47 11.04
N PHE A 116 -13.28 -15.28 10.20
CA PHE A 116 -12.15 -16.20 10.05
C PHE A 116 -10.96 -15.77 10.91
N LYS A 117 -10.34 -16.72 11.61
CA LYS A 117 -9.09 -16.50 12.33
C LYS A 117 -7.92 -16.57 11.35
N THR A 118 -6.92 -15.70 11.48
CA THR A 118 -5.75 -15.73 10.59
C THR A 118 -4.73 -16.79 11.04
N LYS A 119 -3.98 -17.34 10.08
CA LYS A 119 -2.82 -18.20 10.35
C LYS A 119 -1.60 -17.32 10.66
N GLY A 120 -0.86 -17.68 11.71
CA GLY A 120 0.44 -17.07 11.99
C GLY A 120 1.48 -17.43 10.92
N ILE A 121 2.36 -16.48 10.59
CA ILE A 121 3.43 -16.62 9.57
C ILE A 121 4.70 -17.28 10.15
N ARG A 122 4.66 -17.82 11.38
CA ARG A 122 5.87 -18.37 12.01
C ARG A 122 6.21 -19.75 11.44
N ASP A 123 7.40 -19.80 10.84
CA ASP A 123 8.14 -20.99 10.46
C ASP A 123 8.40 -21.87 11.70
N SER A 124 8.31 -23.19 11.54
CA SER A 124 8.50 -24.26 12.55
C SER A 124 7.35 -24.55 13.55
N GLY A 125 6.48 -25.49 13.16
CA GLY A 125 6.14 -26.69 13.96
C GLY A 125 5.52 -26.59 15.35
N SER A 126 5.35 -25.43 15.96
CA SER A 126 4.86 -25.32 17.34
C SER A 126 3.86 -24.18 17.47
N LYS A 127 2.59 -24.58 17.62
CA LYS A 127 1.40 -23.77 17.93
C LYS A 127 1.21 -22.60 16.97
N GLU A 128 0.24 -22.75 16.07
CA GLU A 128 -0.29 -21.65 15.28
C GLU A 128 -0.85 -20.55 16.22
N ASP A 129 0.01 -19.62 16.63
CA ASP A 129 -0.42 -18.44 17.39
C ASP A 129 -1.40 -17.63 16.52
N GLU A 130 -2.58 -17.39 17.05
CA GLU A 130 -3.59 -16.54 16.41
C GLU A 130 -3.05 -15.11 16.36
N ALA A 131 -2.89 -14.54 15.17
CA ALA A 131 -2.47 -13.15 15.00
C ALA A 131 -3.70 -12.24 14.97
N ASP A 132 -3.63 -11.06 15.60
CA ASP A 132 -4.66 -10.05 15.41
C ASP A 132 -4.50 -9.39 14.03
N THR A 133 -5.63 -9.01 13.45
CA THR A 133 -5.91 -8.87 12.00
C THR A 133 -5.26 -7.68 11.27
N VAL A 134 -4.21 -7.07 11.81
CA VAL A 134 -3.55 -5.93 11.15
C VAL A 134 -2.27 -6.41 10.46
N TYR A 135 -2.17 -6.14 9.15
CA TYR A 135 -1.00 -6.49 8.35
C TYR A 135 -0.43 -5.24 7.72
N LEU A 136 0.89 -5.10 7.75
CA LEU A 136 1.58 -4.08 6.97
C LEU A 136 2.20 -4.74 5.74
N LEU A 137 1.92 -4.14 4.59
CA LEU A 137 2.41 -4.60 3.30
C LEU A 137 3.60 -3.74 2.89
N ALA A 138 4.77 -4.35 2.76
CA ALA A 138 5.93 -3.68 2.21
C ALA A 138 5.90 -3.77 0.68
N LYS A 139 5.98 -2.62 0.02
CA LYS A 139 6.02 -2.50 -1.45
C LYS A 139 7.45 -2.59 -1.99
N GLU A 140 7.57 -2.63 -3.31
CA GLU A 140 8.83 -2.73 -4.06
C GLU A 140 9.91 -1.76 -3.54
N LEU A 141 9.57 -0.48 -3.35
CA LEU A 141 10.54 0.53 -2.90
C LEU A 141 11.20 0.17 -1.56
N ALA A 142 10.43 -0.30 -0.58
CA ALA A 142 10.97 -0.68 0.73
C ALA A 142 11.84 -1.95 0.63
N TYR A 143 11.42 -2.91 -0.20
CA TYR A 143 12.18 -4.12 -0.47
C TYR A 143 13.51 -3.82 -1.16
N ASP A 144 13.51 -2.99 -2.20
CA ASP A 144 14.70 -2.65 -2.96
C ASP A 144 15.72 -1.87 -2.11
N VAL A 145 15.25 -1.00 -1.21
CA VAL A 145 16.09 -0.33 -0.20
C VAL A 145 16.74 -1.34 0.74
N VAL A 146 15.96 -2.26 1.32
CA VAL A 146 16.46 -3.24 2.32
C VAL A 146 17.40 -4.26 1.67
N THR A 147 17.16 -4.64 0.42
CA THR A 147 17.97 -5.62 -0.31
C THR A 147 19.14 -5.01 -1.08
N GLY A 148 19.27 -3.69 -1.12
CA GLY A 148 20.35 -2.99 -1.81
C GLY A 148 20.29 -3.11 -3.34
N GLN A 149 19.11 -3.34 -3.92
CA GLN A 149 18.94 -3.52 -5.37
C GLN A 149 18.86 -2.16 -6.08
N THR A 150 20.02 -1.54 -6.34
CA THR A 150 20.14 -0.16 -6.86
C THR A 150 19.34 0.11 -8.14
N ASP A 151 19.36 -0.83 -9.09
CA ASP A 151 18.67 -0.66 -10.38
C ASP A 151 17.15 -0.72 -10.21
N LYS A 152 16.66 -1.65 -9.38
CA LYS A 152 15.23 -1.78 -9.07
C LYS A 152 14.74 -0.63 -8.20
N LEU A 153 15.55 -0.21 -7.23
CA LEU A 153 15.32 0.96 -6.41
C LEU A 153 15.13 2.22 -7.26
N THR A 154 15.99 2.41 -8.26
CA THR A 154 15.89 3.55 -9.18
C THR A 154 14.60 3.51 -9.99
N ALA A 155 14.22 2.33 -10.50
CA ALA A 155 12.95 2.15 -11.21
C ALA A 155 11.72 2.36 -10.31
N ALA A 156 11.75 1.87 -9.08
CA ALA A 156 10.68 2.04 -8.09
C ALA A 156 10.55 3.51 -7.65
N LEU A 157 11.69 4.19 -7.44
CA LEU A 157 11.73 5.60 -7.09
C LEU A 157 11.20 6.47 -8.23
N ALA A 158 11.54 6.16 -9.48
CA ALA A 158 11.02 6.89 -10.65
C ALA A 158 9.49 6.81 -10.80
N LYS A 159 8.85 5.76 -10.26
CA LYS A 159 7.38 5.62 -10.21
C LYS A 159 6.75 6.37 -9.04
N THR A 160 7.54 6.81 -8.05
CA THR A 160 7.05 7.55 -6.89
C THR A 160 6.63 8.95 -7.33
N SER A 161 5.47 9.44 -6.89
CA SER A 161 5.00 10.77 -7.31
C SER A 161 5.86 11.87 -6.70
N GLY A 162 6.01 12.99 -7.41
CA GLY A 162 6.75 14.13 -6.87
C GLY A 162 6.13 14.66 -5.57
N LYS A 163 4.81 14.57 -5.42
CA LYS A 163 4.09 14.95 -4.19
C LYS A 163 4.53 14.10 -2.99
N ASP A 164 4.72 12.79 -3.18
CA ASP A 164 5.19 11.89 -2.12
C ASP A 164 6.64 12.21 -1.74
N ILE A 165 7.49 12.55 -2.72
CA ILE A 165 8.87 12.99 -2.47
C ILE A 165 8.90 14.30 -1.66
N VAL A 166 8.00 15.25 -1.95
CA VAL A 166 7.87 16.49 -1.16
C VAL A 166 7.45 16.18 0.27
N GLN A 167 6.49 15.28 0.47
CA GLN A 167 6.07 14.87 1.82
C GLN A 167 7.23 14.20 2.58
N PHE A 168 7.97 13.31 1.91
CA PHE A 168 9.16 12.69 2.46
C PHE A 168 10.22 13.72 2.88
N ALA A 169 10.56 14.66 2.01
CA ALA A 169 11.53 15.71 2.31
C ALA A 169 11.10 16.59 3.51
N ASN A 170 9.82 16.94 3.59
CA ASN A 170 9.28 17.69 4.73
C ASN A 170 9.34 16.88 6.04
N ALA A 171 9.08 15.58 5.98
CA ALA A 171 9.22 14.70 7.15
C ALA A 171 10.69 14.57 7.59
N VAL A 172 11.63 14.40 6.65
CA VAL A 172 13.07 14.34 6.92
C VAL A 172 13.57 15.65 7.54
N LYS A 173 13.15 16.81 7.00
CA LYS A 173 13.48 18.12 7.58
C LYS A 173 13.11 18.24 9.06
N ILE A 174 11.97 17.68 9.47
CA ILE A 174 11.46 17.75 10.84
C ILE A 174 12.15 16.70 11.74
N SER A 175 12.22 15.46 11.25
CA SER A 175 12.65 14.31 12.06
C SER A 175 14.16 14.06 12.06
N SER A 176 14.87 14.52 11.03
CA SER A 176 16.29 14.26 10.80
C SER A 176 16.94 15.40 10.00
N PRO A 177 17.05 16.61 10.57
CA PRO A 177 17.60 17.78 9.88
C PRO A 177 19.03 17.57 9.37
N ASP A 178 19.84 16.78 10.08
CA ASP A 178 21.19 16.41 9.64
C ASP A 178 21.20 15.56 8.35
N ILE A 179 20.14 14.78 8.11
CA ILE A 179 19.96 14.01 6.88
C ILE A 179 19.44 14.92 5.77
N ASP A 180 18.53 15.87 6.08
CA ASP A 180 18.03 16.87 5.12
C ASP A 180 19.20 17.61 4.43
N GLY A 181 20.26 17.92 5.20
CA GLY A 181 21.48 18.57 4.68
C GLY A 181 22.50 17.67 3.98
N LYS A 182 22.23 16.38 3.78
CA LYS A 182 23.17 15.41 3.17
C LYS A 182 22.67 14.78 1.87
N VAL A 183 21.37 14.72 1.62
CA VAL A 183 20.81 13.97 0.49
C VAL A 183 21.07 14.67 -0.85
N CYS A 184 20.84 15.98 -0.93
CA CYS A 184 21.00 16.78 -2.16
C CYS A 184 22.09 17.87 -2.03
N SER A 185 23.17 17.57 -1.31
CA SER A 185 24.18 18.56 -0.92
C SER A 185 25.46 18.53 -1.75
N GLY A 186 25.58 17.59 -2.69
CA GLY A 186 26.81 17.31 -3.44
C GLY A 186 26.62 17.29 -4.96
N ASP A 187 27.62 16.75 -5.65
CA ASP A 187 27.80 16.86 -7.10
C ASP A 187 28.24 15.58 -7.81
N HIS A 188 28.16 14.43 -7.13
CA HIS A 188 28.73 13.15 -7.58
C HIS A 188 28.25 12.69 -8.96
N ALA A 189 27.10 13.22 -9.43
CA ALA A 189 26.50 12.90 -10.73
C ALA A 189 26.00 14.17 -11.43
N ALA A 190 26.60 15.34 -11.15
CA ALA A 190 26.15 16.61 -11.72
C ALA A 190 26.16 16.57 -13.25
N ILE A 191 25.04 16.95 -13.87
CA ILE A 191 24.90 17.03 -15.34
C ILE A 191 25.92 17.99 -15.94
N VAL A 192 26.20 19.10 -15.25
CA VAL A 192 27.28 20.04 -15.58
C VAL A 192 28.26 20.06 -14.40
N PRO A 193 29.44 19.42 -14.52
CA PRO A 193 30.42 19.37 -13.46
C PRO A 193 30.82 20.78 -13.00
N THR A 194 31.08 20.96 -11.70
CA THR A 194 31.64 22.19 -11.09
C THR A 194 30.81 23.49 -11.18
N LYS A 195 29.58 23.46 -11.70
CA LYS A 195 28.82 24.70 -11.99
C LYS A 195 27.57 24.93 -11.16
N GLY A 196 26.77 23.91 -10.85
CA GLY A 196 25.49 24.17 -10.18
C GLY A 196 25.68 24.75 -8.77
N LYS A 197 25.01 25.85 -8.48
CA LYS A 197 25.07 26.58 -7.20
C LYS A 197 23.69 26.82 -6.59
N ASP A 198 22.67 26.99 -7.44
CA ASP A 198 21.31 27.36 -7.03
C ASP A 198 20.29 26.40 -7.62
N TYR A 199 19.35 25.94 -6.78
CA TYR A 199 18.19 25.21 -7.28
C TYR A 199 17.17 26.13 -7.94
N LYS A 200 16.74 25.74 -9.15
CA LYS A 200 15.70 26.43 -9.92
C LYS A 200 14.80 25.42 -10.61
N ALA A 201 13.53 25.75 -10.75
CA ALA A 201 12.58 24.92 -11.49
C ALA A 201 12.91 24.87 -12.99
N ASP A 202 13.40 25.97 -13.56
CA ASP A 202 13.75 26.05 -14.98
C ASP A 202 15.17 26.61 -15.12
N PRO A 203 16.21 25.76 -14.96
CA PRO A 203 17.61 26.18 -15.10
C PRO A 203 17.86 26.73 -16.51
N LYS A 204 18.33 27.97 -16.62
CA LYS A 204 18.58 28.59 -17.92
C LYS A 204 20.00 28.35 -18.42
N GLU A 205 20.13 28.09 -19.70
CA GLU A 205 21.41 28.09 -20.39
C GLU A 205 21.91 29.53 -20.55
N SER A 206 23.18 29.79 -20.21
CA SER A 206 23.77 31.13 -20.15
C SER A 206 25.14 31.14 -20.82
N SER A 207 25.43 32.18 -21.62
CA SER A 207 26.76 32.42 -22.20
C SER A 207 27.81 32.79 -21.15
N ASN A 208 27.39 33.31 -19.99
CA ASN A 208 28.24 33.65 -18.86
C ASN A 208 27.78 32.88 -17.62
N ASN A 209 28.25 31.62 -17.54
CA ASN A 209 28.10 30.68 -16.44
C ASN A 209 26.66 30.27 -16.05
N GLY A 210 26.16 29.19 -16.65
CA GLY A 210 24.98 28.47 -16.17
C GLY A 210 25.24 27.78 -14.84
N HIS A 211 24.90 28.46 -13.73
CA HIS A 211 25.06 27.92 -12.37
C HIS A 211 23.74 27.45 -11.74
N GLU A 212 22.65 27.43 -12.51
CA GLU A 212 21.36 26.95 -12.04
C GLU A 212 21.22 25.45 -12.30
N THR A 213 20.55 24.73 -11.39
CA THR A 213 20.30 23.30 -11.54
C THR A 213 18.93 22.93 -10.96
N SER A 214 18.32 21.88 -11.51
CA SER A 214 17.14 21.21 -10.94
C SER A 214 17.43 19.76 -10.58
N GLN A 215 18.71 19.41 -10.45
CA GLN A 215 19.18 18.07 -10.12
C GLN A 215 19.68 17.99 -8.67
N CYS A 216 19.18 17.05 -7.88
CA CYS A 216 19.55 16.86 -6.46
C CYS A 216 21.08 16.71 -6.22
N SER A 217 21.79 16.03 -7.12
CA SER A 217 23.27 15.92 -7.08
C SER A 217 23.94 16.95 -8.01
N GLY A 218 23.35 18.14 -8.12
CA GLY A 218 23.76 19.17 -9.09
C GLY A 218 24.60 20.29 -8.50
N LEU A 219 24.87 20.32 -7.19
CA LEU A 219 25.56 21.43 -6.51
C LEU A 219 27.09 21.31 -6.61
N GLY A 220 27.62 21.36 -7.84
CA GLY A 220 29.06 21.24 -8.13
C GLY A 220 29.88 22.49 -7.87
N ASP A 221 29.26 23.65 -7.72
CA ASP A 221 30.00 24.88 -7.42
C ASP A 221 30.31 24.95 -5.92
N SER A 222 31.59 25.12 -5.58
CA SER A 222 32.06 25.25 -4.19
C SER A 222 31.45 26.45 -3.44
N SER A 223 30.93 27.45 -4.16
CA SER A 223 30.26 28.63 -3.62
C SER A 223 28.76 28.41 -3.32
N ALA A 224 28.22 27.21 -3.55
CA ALA A 224 26.82 26.89 -3.24
C ALA A 224 26.52 27.17 -1.76
N GLY A 225 25.55 28.06 -1.52
CA GLY A 225 25.16 28.48 -0.18
C GLY A 225 24.65 27.31 0.68
N LYS A 226 24.87 27.38 2.00
CA LYS A 226 24.44 26.32 2.94
C LYS A 226 22.94 26.01 2.84
N GLU A 227 22.12 27.01 2.58
CA GLU A 227 20.67 26.84 2.42
C GLU A 227 20.28 26.04 1.17
N GLN A 228 21.11 26.05 0.12
CA GLN A 228 20.87 25.26 -1.09
C GLN A 228 21.08 23.76 -0.83
N LYS A 229 21.85 23.39 0.20
CA LYS A 229 22.25 21.99 0.45
C LYS A 229 21.17 21.13 1.13
N LEU A 230 19.96 21.66 1.28
CA LEU A 230 18.83 20.97 1.92
C LEU A 230 17.97 20.25 0.89
N LEU A 231 17.64 18.97 1.13
CA LEU A 231 16.65 18.21 0.35
C LEU A 231 15.29 18.93 0.32
N SER A 232 14.85 19.47 1.47
CA SER A 232 13.63 20.25 1.57
C SER A 232 13.62 21.51 0.69
N LYS A 233 14.79 22.14 0.47
CA LYS A 233 14.93 23.28 -0.44
C LYS A 233 14.97 22.84 -1.89
N PHE A 234 15.65 21.73 -2.19
CA PHE A 234 15.65 21.11 -3.51
C PHE A 234 14.20 20.86 -3.99
N VAL A 235 13.40 20.13 -3.22
CA VAL A 235 12.02 19.77 -3.64
C VAL A 235 11.12 20.99 -3.83
N TYR A 236 11.33 22.05 -3.03
CA TYR A 236 10.57 23.29 -3.11
C TYR A 236 10.98 24.13 -4.32
N LEU A 237 12.27 24.40 -4.49
CA LEU A 237 12.78 25.31 -5.53
C LEU A 237 12.71 24.71 -6.93
N THR A 238 12.76 23.38 -7.04
CA THR A 238 12.67 22.67 -8.33
C THR A 238 11.23 22.29 -8.71
N LYS A 239 10.24 22.60 -7.86
CA LYS A 239 8.82 22.34 -8.09
C LYS A 239 8.46 20.86 -8.32
N ILE A 240 9.11 19.96 -7.60
CA ILE A 240 8.83 18.51 -7.67
C ILE A 240 7.35 18.20 -7.37
N GLY A 241 6.74 18.91 -6.41
CA GLY A 241 5.32 18.73 -6.07
C GLY A 241 4.32 19.17 -7.16
N GLU A 242 4.79 19.94 -8.16
CA GLU A 242 4.02 20.35 -9.34
C GLU A 242 4.30 19.43 -10.55
N ASP A 243 4.81 18.22 -10.30
CA ASP A 243 5.22 17.24 -11.31
C ASP A 243 6.28 17.81 -12.29
N LYS A 244 7.12 18.73 -11.80
CA LYS A 244 8.27 19.28 -12.54
C LYS A 244 9.58 18.72 -12.02
N ASN A 245 10.54 18.50 -12.93
CA ASN A 245 11.91 18.05 -12.60
C ASN A 245 12.01 16.73 -11.82
N TRP A 246 10.96 15.91 -11.88
CA TRP A 246 10.93 14.55 -11.36
C TRP A 246 10.37 13.61 -12.44
N PRO A 247 10.91 12.39 -12.62
CA PRO A 247 12.03 11.79 -11.88
C PRO A 247 13.42 12.30 -12.28
N THR A 248 13.51 13.17 -13.30
CA THR A 248 14.79 13.67 -13.84
C THR A 248 14.92 15.18 -13.68
N GLY A 249 16.09 15.61 -13.20
CA GLY A 249 16.50 17.02 -13.17
C GLY A 249 17.16 17.49 -14.47
N ARG A 250 17.47 18.79 -14.51
CA ARG A 250 18.13 19.50 -15.60
C ARG A 250 19.22 20.42 -15.03
N ALA A 251 20.10 20.92 -15.89
CA ALA A 251 21.09 21.93 -15.52
C ALA A 251 21.23 22.93 -16.66
N GLY A 252 21.48 24.20 -16.31
CA GLY A 252 21.76 25.24 -17.30
C GLY A 252 23.12 24.98 -17.94
N LYS A 253 23.17 24.71 -19.25
CA LYS A 253 24.44 24.56 -19.98
C LYS A 253 24.98 25.91 -20.45
N VAL A 254 26.26 25.94 -20.75
CA VAL A 254 26.85 27.05 -21.50
C VAL A 254 26.55 26.80 -22.97
N VAL A 255 25.87 27.73 -23.62
CA VAL A 255 25.75 27.72 -25.09
C VAL A 255 27.08 28.23 -25.63
N GLU A 256 27.93 27.33 -26.14
CA GLU A 256 29.09 27.74 -26.93
C GLU A 256 28.56 28.30 -28.26
N THR A 257 28.55 29.63 -28.39
CA THR A 257 28.33 30.28 -29.67
C THR A 257 29.58 30.08 -30.53
N HIS A 258 29.47 29.26 -31.58
CA HIS A 258 30.47 29.14 -32.64
C HIS A 258 30.51 30.39 -33.52
#